data_AF-A0A4Q9DE73-F1
#
_entry.id   AF-A0A4Q9DE73-F1
#
_cell.length_a   1.000
_cell.length_b   1.000
_cell.length_c   1.000
_cell.angle_alpha   90.00
_cell.angle_beta   90.00
_cell.angle_gamma   90.00
#
_symmetry.space_group_name_H-M   'P 1'
#
loop_
_entity.id
_entity.type
_entity.pdbx_description
1 polymer ?
#
loop_
_entity_poly.entity_id
_entity_poly.type
_entity_poly.pdbx_seq_one_letter_code
_entity_poly.pdbx_strand_id
1 'polypeptide(L)'
;MVTTIDVSAFIYNLHGKPSFEVVKQWFTFQRKVLFDLYGNFFDDKDRFRIYLYLCKFYSVKDNLSMLSKQKINVDLGYATLAANSTKLNNYSPIVDAVLDSLEAEHFIQRRGISIRSSFRCSLLTAPDYNPQTQKFTSNADIPCNHANLKGINHGFIMVPTKAVTKERLRNTPGTRQTWNDRRLKFLLMLYAHCHIEYFGGIDKRIVSINPAGKMSLDEGFCYNLNVSPSAALTTMEWLLRKGEFVPVRCYFLRGVYYGDVGKCKPNPDLKEHIILRPKYLIKHTFDSLEMKKIKGRMFI
;
A
#
# COMPACT_ATOMS: atom_id res chain seq x y z
N MET A 1 -12.69 -25.79 -5.63
CA MET A 1 -13.27 -25.07 -6.78
C MET A 1 -12.57 -23.72 -6.85
N VAL A 2 -11.76 -23.45 -7.87
CA VAL A 2 -11.00 -22.19 -7.96
C VAL A 2 -11.98 -21.06 -8.25
N THR A 3 -12.13 -20.11 -7.33
CA THR A 3 -12.97 -18.93 -7.57
C THR A 3 -12.26 -18.01 -8.55
N THR A 4 -12.97 -17.58 -9.60
CA THR A 4 -12.41 -16.66 -10.61
C THR A 4 -13.40 -15.55 -10.96
N ILE A 5 -12.89 -14.40 -11.39
CA ILE A 5 -13.69 -13.32 -12.00
C ILE A 5 -13.27 -13.10 -13.46
N ASP A 6 -14.21 -12.64 -14.30
CA ASP A 6 -13.91 -12.27 -15.68
C ASP A 6 -13.45 -10.81 -15.74
N VAL A 7 -12.22 -10.60 -16.22
CA VAL A 7 -11.64 -9.26 -16.38
C VAL A 7 -11.44 -8.87 -17.83
N SER A 8 -12.00 -9.63 -18.79
CA SER A 8 -11.80 -9.40 -20.23
C SER A 8 -12.17 -7.98 -20.66
N ALA A 9 -13.23 -7.42 -20.07
CA ALA A 9 -13.67 -6.05 -20.32
C ALA A 9 -12.68 -4.97 -19.84
N PHE A 10 -11.77 -5.30 -18.93
CA PHE A 10 -10.75 -4.39 -18.42
C PHE A 10 -9.40 -4.58 -19.12
N ILE A 11 -9.22 -5.62 -19.94
CA ILE A 11 -7.97 -5.85 -20.65
C ILE A 11 -7.81 -4.76 -21.69
N TYR A 12 -6.78 -3.93 -21.51
CA TYR A 12 -6.45 -2.89 -22.48
C TYR A 12 -5.91 -3.54 -23.76
N ASN A 13 -6.74 -3.51 -24.80
CA ASN A 13 -6.33 -3.78 -26.17
C ASN A 13 -5.81 -2.49 -26.81
N LEU A 14 -4.88 -2.65 -27.78
CA LEU A 14 -4.01 -1.67 -28.44
C LEU A 14 -4.61 -0.34 -28.96
N HIS A 15 -5.89 -0.04 -28.73
CA HIS A 15 -6.59 1.15 -29.24
C HIS A 15 -6.81 2.26 -28.20
N GLY A 16 -6.47 2.04 -26.93
CA GLY A 16 -6.41 3.07 -25.89
C GLY A 16 -5.09 2.99 -25.11
N LYS A 17 -4.40 4.12 -24.90
CA LYS A 17 -3.22 4.13 -24.03
C LYS A 17 -3.67 3.92 -22.59
N PRO A 18 -3.17 2.90 -21.87
CA PRO A 18 -3.47 2.78 -20.44
C PRO A 18 -2.92 4.03 -19.73
N SER A 19 -3.74 4.63 -18.86
CA SER A 19 -3.35 5.82 -18.10
C SER A 19 -2.60 5.40 -16.84
N PHE A 20 -1.27 5.42 -16.90
CA PHE A 20 -0.42 5.29 -15.73
C PHE A 20 0.10 6.65 -15.31
N GLU A 21 0.39 6.80 -14.02
CA GLU A 21 1.02 7.99 -13.50
C GLU A 21 2.31 7.65 -12.76
N VAL A 22 3.43 8.20 -13.23
CA VAL A 22 4.73 8.04 -12.59
C VAL A 22 4.87 9.04 -11.45
N VAL A 23 4.89 8.54 -10.23
CA VAL A 23 4.96 9.32 -9.00
C VAL A 23 6.39 9.34 -8.48
N LYS A 24 6.94 10.55 -8.30
CA LYS A 24 8.29 10.73 -7.73
C LYS A 24 8.35 10.43 -6.23
N GLN A 25 7.27 10.77 -5.52
CA GLN A 25 7.17 10.65 -4.08
C GLN A 25 6.49 9.34 -3.68
N TRP A 26 7.06 8.67 -2.70
CA TRP A 26 6.55 7.45 -2.11
C TRP A 26 6.88 7.45 -0.62
N PHE A 27 6.21 6.59 0.14
CA PHE A 27 6.47 6.39 1.56
C PHE A 27 6.60 4.90 1.86
N THR A 28 7.19 4.62 3.02
CA THR A 28 7.41 3.26 3.48
C THR A 28 6.28 2.85 4.40
N PHE A 29 5.74 1.66 4.20
CA PHE A 29 4.81 1.04 5.13
C PHE A 29 5.34 -0.32 5.56
N GLN A 30 5.27 -0.65 6.84
CA GLN A 30 5.81 -1.90 7.35
C GLN A 30 4.85 -3.04 7.01
N ARG A 31 5.29 -3.96 6.14
CA ARG A 31 4.41 -5.01 5.57
C ARG A 31 3.76 -5.86 6.65
N LYS A 32 4.53 -6.13 7.72
CA LYS A 32 4.09 -6.94 8.87
C LYS A 32 2.72 -6.51 9.39
N VAL A 33 2.43 -5.20 9.42
CA VAL A 33 1.18 -4.61 9.94
C VAL A 33 -0.07 -5.05 9.18
N LEU A 34 0.08 -5.54 7.95
CA LEU A 34 -1.04 -6.03 7.14
C LEU A 34 -1.38 -7.49 7.41
N PHE A 35 -0.53 -8.23 8.11
CA PHE A 35 -0.78 -9.63 8.44
C PHE A 35 -1.74 -9.76 9.61
N ASP A 36 -2.57 -10.78 9.53
CA ASP A 36 -3.54 -11.17 10.58
C ASP A 36 -2.91 -11.50 11.93
N LEU A 37 -1.58 -11.67 11.96
CA LEU A 37 -0.82 -11.96 13.17
C LEU A 37 -1.06 -10.95 14.28
N TYR A 38 -1.29 -9.67 13.99
CA TYR A 38 -1.60 -8.65 15.01
C TYR A 38 -3.00 -8.76 15.62
N GLY A 39 -3.79 -9.76 15.21
CA GLY A 39 -5.17 -9.95 15.62
C GLY A 39 -6.04 -8.71 15.35
N ASN A 40 -7.01 -8.48 16.23
CA ASN A 40 -7.96 -7.36 16.10
C ASN A 40 -7.32 -5.98 16.37
N PHE A 41 -6.02 -5.89 16.59
CA PHE A 41 -5.35 -4.64 16.94
C PHE A 41 -5.54 -3.55 15.87
N PHE A 42 -5.44 -3.93 14.59
CA PHE A 42 -5.74 -3.06 13.45
C PHE A 42 -7.16 -3.25 12.90
N ASP A 43 -8.07 -3.82 13.69
CA ASP A 43 -9.51 -3.85 13.40
C ASP A 43 -10.25 -2.68 14.07
N ASP A 44 -9.57 -1.95 14.96
CA ASP A 44 -9.95 -0.58 15.29
C ASP A 44 -9.85 0.27 14.02
N LYS A 45 -11.03 0.71 13.60
CA LYS A 45 -11.33 1.47 12.38
C LYS A 45 -10.57 2.80 12.26
N ASP A 46 -9.95 3.29 13.34
CA ASP A 46 -9.23 4.56 13.40
C ASP A 46 -7.71 4.33 13.45
N ARG A 47 -7.25 3.30 14.17
CA ARG A 47 -5.82 3.00 14.36
C ARG A 47 -5.08 2.78 13.05
N PHE A 48 -5.61 1.93 12.19
CA PHE A 48 -4.97 1.62 10.90
C PHE A 48 -4.81 2.87 10.03
N ARG A 49 -5.83 3.72 9.96
CA ARG A 49 -5.81 4.95 9.16
C ARG A 49 -4.85 5.99 9.70
N ILE A 50 -4.87 6.21 11.01
CA ILE A 50 -3.95 7.14 11.66
C ILE A 50 -2.51 6.64 11.52
N TYR A 51 -2.24 5.34 11.71
CA TYR A 51 -0.91 4.78 11.51
C TYR A 51 -0.44 4.90 10.04
N LEU A 52 -1.30 4.59 9.07
CA LEU A 52 -1.01 4.78 7.65
C LEU A 52 -0.77 6.26 7.29
N TYR A 53 -1.50 7.17 7.95
CA TYR A 53 -1.29 8.62 7.83
C TYR A 53 0.08 9.03 8.37
N LEU A 54 0.49 8.54 9.55
CA LEU A 54 1.80 8.80 10.13
C LEU A 54 2.93 8.29 9.21
N CYS A 55 2.78 7.08 8.65
CA CYS A 55 3.70 6.50 7.65
C CYS A 55 3.82 7.37 6.40
N LYS A 56 2.70 7.86 5.88
CA LYS A 56 2.64 8.70 4.67
C LYS A 56 3.44 10.00 4.81
N PHE A 57 3.45 10.60 5.99
CA PHE A 57 4.11 11.88 6.26
C PHE A 57 5.43 11.73 7.02
N TYR A 58 5.94 10.51 7.11
CA TYR A 58 7.24 10.25 7.72
C TYR A 58 8.38 10.76 6.85
N SER A 59 9.25 11.59 7.43
CA SER A 59 10.50 12.00 6.80
C SER A 59 11.60 11.00 7.16
N VAL A 60 12.09 10.24 6.18
CA VAL A 60 13.25 9.36 6.35
C VAL A 60 14.50 10.16 6.69
N LYS A 61 14.64 11.36 6.09
CA LYS A 61 15.77 12.27 6.34
C LYS A 61 15.83 12.71 7.80
N ASP A 62 14.68 13.09 8.36
CA ASP A 62 14.61 13.63 9.72
C ASP A 62 14.29 12.54 10.76
N ASN A 63 14.07 11.30 10.33
CA ASN A 63 13.62 10.16 11.15
C ASN A 63 12.39 10.47 12.03
N LEU A 64 11.48 11.28 11.48
CA LEU A 64 10.36 11.89 12.20
C LEU A 64 9.14 12.07 11.29
N SER A 65 7.95 11.82 11.86
CA SER A 65 6.70 12.33 11.33
C SER A 65 6.48 13.73 11.89
N MET A 66 6.67 14.76 11.07
CA MET A 66 6.46 16.16 11.45
C MET A 66 4.99 16.58 11.31
N LEU A 67 4.11 15.89 12.03
CA LEU A 67 2.67 16.14 12.00
C LEU A 67 2.15 16.63 13.34
N SER A 68 1.66 17.87 13.40
CA SER A 68 0.88 18.33 14.55
C SER A 68 -0.41 17.49 14.69
N LYS A 69 -0.85 17.19 15.93
CA LYS A 69 -2.16 16.59 16.23
C LYS A 69 -3.32 17.32 15.52
N GLN A 70 -3.24 18.64 15.41
CA GLN A 70 -4.20 19.46 14.66
C GLN A 70 -4.35 18.98 13.20
N LYS A 71 -3.23 18.77 12.50
CA LYS A 71 -3.25 18.28 11.10
C LYS A 71 -3.90 16.90 11.00
N ILE A 72 -3.59 15.97 11.91
CA ILE A 72 -4.21 14.63 11.91
C ILE A 72 -5.74 14.78 12.05
N ASN A 73 -6.19 15.59 13.01
CA ASN A 73 -7.61 15.83 13.25
C ASN A 73 -8.33 16.44 12.04
N VAL A 74 -7.75 17.47 11.42
CA VAL A 74 -8.38 18.17 10.28
C VAL A 74 -8.31 17.32 9.01
N ASP A 75 -7.14 16.79 8.67
CA ASP A 75 -6.92 16.08 7.41
C ASP A 75 -7.72 14.77 7.33
N LEU A 76 -7.86 14.08 8.47
CA LEU A 76 -8.66 12.86 8.57
C LEU A 76 -10.12 13.13 8.96
N GLY A 77 -10.53 14.38 9.19
CA GLY A 77 -11.93 14.73 9.43
C GLY A 77 -12.48 14.33 10.80
N TYR A 78 -11.63 14.25 11.83
CA TYR A 78 -12.06 14.11 13.24
C TYR A 78 -12.49 15.45 13.86
N ALA A 79 -12.02 16.57 13.30
CA ALA A 79 -12.43 17.91 13.68
C ALA A 79 -12.41 18.85 12.49
N THR A 80 -13.27 19.87 12.50
CA THR A 80 -13.32 20.90 11.48
C THR A 80 -12.71 22.19 12.03
N LEU A 81 -11.80 22.80 11.27
CA LEU A 81 -11.29 24.11 11.59
C LEU A 81 -12.35 25.17 11.24
N ALA A 82 -12.69 26.05 12.19
CA ALA A 82 -13.61 27.15 11.90
C ALA A 82 -13.03 28.05 10.79
N ALA A 83 -13.89 28.63 9.94
CA ALA A 83 -13.50 29.34 8.72
C ALA A 83 -12.45 30.45 8.92
N ASN A 84 -12.40 31.06 10.12
CA ASN A 84 -11.48 32.14 10.47
C ASN A 84 -10.45 31.75 11.55
N SER A 85 -10.32 30.47 11.88
CA SER A 85 -9.37 30.01 12.90
C SER A 85 -8.12 29.40 12.27
N THR A 86 -6.97 29.64 12.88
CA THR A 86 -5.70 28.97 12.55
C THR A 86 -5.43 27.77 13.46
N LYS A 87 -6.22 27.58 14.53
CA LYS A 87 -6.04 26.54 15.54
C LYS A 87 -7.34 25.82 15.88
N LEU A 88 -7.24 24.55 16.26
CA LEU A 88 -8.36 23.84 16.88
C LEU A 88 -8.43 24.19 18.36
N ASN A 89 -9.65 24.44 18.85
CA ASN A 89 -9.88 24.68 20.28
C ASN A 89 -9.78 23.39 21.09
N ASN A 90 -10.25 22.26 20.53
CA ASN A 90 -10.17 20.94 21.12
C ASN A 90 -9.73 19.91 20.06
N TYR A 91 -8.91 18.94 20.46
CA TYR A 91 -8.59 17.77 19.64
C TYR A 91 -9.58 16.64 19.92
N SER A 92 -9.80 15.76 18.94
CA SER A 92 -10.65 14.59 19.13
C SER A 92 -10.01 13.60 20.11
N PRO A 93 -10.72 13.15 21.16
CA PRO A 93 -10.24 12.12 22.07
C PRO A 93 -9.87 10.81 21.36
N ILE A 94 -10.49 10.52 20.20
CA ILE A 94 -10.18 9.34 19.38
C ILE A 94 -8.73 9.41 18.89
N VAL A 95 -8.30 10.57 18.39
CA VAL A 95 -6.93 10.73 17.88
C VAL A 95 -5.93 10.58 19.02
N ASP A 96 -6.22 11.14 20.19
CA ASP A 96 -5.34 11.02 21.35
C ASP A 96 -5.23 9.56 21.82
N ALA A 97 -6.36 8.87 22.00
CA ALA A 97 -6.40 7.46 22.40
C ALA A 97 -5.66 6.56 21.40
N VAL A 98 -5.81 6.77 20.09
CA VAL A 98 -5.07 6.01 19.08
C VAL A 98 -3.57 6.29 19.14
N LEU A 99 -3.15 7.54 19.32
CA LEU A 99 -1.73 7.87 19.42
C LEU A 99 -1.10 7.37 20.72
N ASP A 100 -1.85 7.34 21.83
CA ASP A 100 -1.40 6.76 23.10
C ASP A 100 -1.26 5.24 22.97
N SER A 101 -2.24 4.58 22.35
CA SER A 101 -2.18 3.15 22.02
C SER A 101 -0.93 2.86 21.18
N LEU A 102 -0.81 3.43 19.98
CA LEU A 102 0.32 3.15 19.07
C LEU A 102 1.70 3.33 19.73
N GLU A 103 1.83 4.20 20.73
CA GLU A 103 3.05 4.36 21.52
C GLU A 103 3.20 3.26 22.59
N ALA A 104 2.15 2.96 23.35
CA ALA A 104 2.12 1.88 24.32
C ALA A 104 2.43 0.51 23.70
N GLU A 105 2.01 0.29 22.45
CA GLU A 105 2.30 -0.94 21.68
C GLU A 105 3.54 -0.82 20.79
N HIS A 106 4.40 0.18 20.99
CA HIS A 106 5.71 0.29 20.33
C HIS A 106 5.71 0.43 18.80
N PHE A 107 4.64 0.96 18.20
CA PHE A 107 4.63 1.33 16.77
C PHE A 107 5.25 2.70 16.53
N ILE A 108 5.12 3.60 17.50
CA ILE A 108 5.66 4.96 17.44
C ILE A 108 6.34 5.33 18.76
N GLN A 109 7.19 6.35 18.72
CA GLN A 109 7.78 6.96 19.90
C GLN A 109 7.61 8.47 19.82
N ARG A 110 6.98 9.11 20.81
CA ARG A 110 6.90 10.58 20.84
C ARG A 110 8.28 11.19 20.99
N ARG A 111 8.50 12.29 20.28
CA ARG A 111 9.75 13.05 20.26
C ARG A 111 9.44 14.49 20.65
N GLY A 112 9.77 14.86 21.88
CA GLY A 112 9.53 16.19 22.42
C GLY A 112 9.36 16.14 23.93
N ILE A 113 10.05 17.03 24.64
CA ILE A 113 10.13 17.04 26.12
C ILE A 113 9.01 17.92 26.72
N SER A 114 8.33 18.73 25.91
CA SER A 114 7.38 19.76 26.36
C SER A 114 5.98 19.56 25.80
N ILE A 115 4.99 19.67 26.69
CA ILE A 115 3.54 19.71 26.41
C ILE A 115 3.18 20.79 25.35
N ARG A 116 4.00 21.84 25.21
CA ARG A 116 3.76 22.96 24.27
C ARG A 116 4.29 22.72 22.86
N SER A 117 5.09 21.68 22.64
CA SER A 117 5.65 21.39 21.32
C SER A 117 4.61 20.72 20.40
N SER A 118 4.69 20.98 19.10
CA SER A 118 3.87 20.25 18.13
C SER A 118 4.15 18.76 18.28
N PHE A 119 3.10 17.93 18.26
CA PHE A 119 3.28 16.48 18.26
C PHE A 119 4.25 16.08 17.16
N ARG A 120 5.24 15.28 17.53
CA ARG A 120 6.24 14.69 16.66
C ARG A 120 6.47 13.28 17.17
N CYS A 121 6.58 12.34 16.27
CA CYS A 121 6.93 10.97 16.62
C CYS A 121 7.92 10.39 15.62
N SER A 122 8.78 9.50 16.10
CA SER A 122 9.50 8.56 15.25
C SER A 122 8.60 7.34 15.00
N LEU A 123 8.71 6.74 13.81
CA LEU A 123 8.16 5.41 13.58
C LEU A 123 9.16 4.39 14.08
N LEU A 124 8.68 3.42 14.85
CA LEU A 124 9.48 2.30 15.31
C LEU A 124 9.32 1.12 14.37
N THR A 125 10.31 0.24 14.30
CA THR A 125 10.15 -1.05 13.64
C THR A 125 9.00 -1.80 14.30
N ALA A 126 8.09 -2.34 13.50
CA ALA A 126 6.86 -2.93 13.96
C ALA A 126 7.16 -4.03 14.99
N PRO A 127 6.52 -3.99 16.16
CA PRO A 127 6.77 -4.92 17.26
C PRO A 127 6.51 -6.37 16.84
N ASP A 128 7.04 -7.32 17.59
CA ASP A 128 6.51 -8.68 17.54
C ASP A 128 5.22 -8.75 18.34
N TYR A 129 4.24 -9.51 17.85
CA TYR A 129 3.01 -9.77 18.57
C TYR A 129 2.88 -11.26 18.82
N ASN A 130 2.64 -11.63 20.07
CA ASN A 130 2.38 -13.00 20.47
C ASN A 130 0.86 -13.20 20.60
N PRO A 131 0.21 -13.96 19.69
CA PRO A 131 -1.24 -14.16 19.73
C PRO A 131 -1.75 -14.88 20.98
N GLN A 132 -0.93 -15.71 21.61
CA GLN A 132 -1.32 -16.47 22.81
C GLN A 132 -1.36 -15.59 24.06
N THR A 133 -0.41 -14.65 24.18
CA THR A 133 -0.33 -13.74 25.32
C THR A 133 -0.95 -12.36 25.05
N GLN A 134 -1.27 -12.08 23.78
CA GLN A 134 -1.74 -10.78 23.28
C GLN A 134 -0.78 -9.62 23.61
N LYS A 135 0.51 -9.91 23.71
CA LYS A 135 1.54 -8.94 24.08
C LYS A 135 2.36 -8.51 22.88
N PHE A 136 2.72 -7.23 22.89
CA PHE A 136 3.66 -6.62 21.96
C PHE A 136 5.05 -6.62 22.56
N THR A 137 6.05 -7.04 21.78
CA THR A 137 7.46 -6.97 22.13
C THR A 137 8.11 -5.93 21.23
N SER A 138 8.72 -4.92 21.85
CA SER A 138 9.34 -3.81 21.13
C SER A 138 10.50 -4.27 20.25
N ASN A 139 10.57 -3.73 19.05
CA ASN A 139 11.71 -3.83 18.14
C ASN A 139 12.41 -2.47 17.96
N ALA A 140 12.34 -1.61 18.98
CA ALA A 140 12.84 -0.23 18.91
C ALA A 140 14.35 -0.12 18.62
N ASP A 141 15.14 -1.13 18.99
CA ASP A 141 16.58 -1.19 18.73
C ASP A 141 16.92 -1.38 17.25
N ILE A 142 15.93 -1.76 16.44
CA ILE A 142 16.08 -1.94 15.00
C ILE A 142 15.69 -0.62 14.32
N PRO A 143 16.64 0.10 13.68
CA PRO A 143 16.31 1.35 13.02
C PRO A 143 15.34 1.11 11.86
N CYS A 144 14.26 1.91 11.80
CA CYS A 144 13.20 1.82 10.80
C CYS A 144 13.64 2.40 9.44
N ASN A 145 14.64 1.78 8.79
CA ASN A 145 15.10 2.09 7.44
C ASN A 145 15.06 0.85 6.53
N HIS A 146 15.13 1.04 5.21
CA HIS A 146 14.94 -0.06 4.24
C HIS A 146 15.97 -1.18 4.37
N ALA A 147 17.24 -0.83 4.63
CA ALA A 147 18.31 -1.81 4.74
C ALA A 147 18.06 -2.75 5.92
N ASN A 148 17.70 -2.19 7.07
CA ASN A 148 17.44 -2.96 8.29
C ASN A 148 16.14 -3.76 8.18
N LEU A 149 15.04 -3.15 7.73
CA LEU A 149 13.77 -3.85 7.56
C LEU A 149 13.87 -5.02 6.56
N LYS A 150 14.75 -4.92 5.56
CA LYS A 150 15.09 -6.02 4.65
C LYS A 150 15.94 -7.07 5.34
N GLY A 151 16.99 -6.67 6.07
CA GLY A 151 17.94 -7.57 6.73
C GLY A 151 17.32 -8.51 7.77
N ILE A 152 16.25 -8.06 8.45
CA ILE A 152 15.55 -8.87 9.48
C ILE A 152 14.28 -9.55 8.98
N ASN A 153 14.03 -9.56 7.66
CA ASN A 153 12.81 -10.11 7.05
C ASN A 153 11.48 -9.51 7.55
N HIS A 154 11.49 -8.36 8.22
CA HIS A 154 10.26 -7.63 8.57
C HIS A 154 9.54 -7.10 7.33
N GLY A 155 10.30 -6.81 6.28
CA GLY A 155 9.80 -6.37 4.99
C GLY A 155 9.15 -4.99 5.05
N PHE A 156 9.07 -4.34 3.90
CA PHE A 156 8.38 -3.07 3.76
C PHE A 156 7.69 -3.00 2.40
N ILE A 157 6.76 -2.05 2.31
CA ILE A 157 6.01 -1.73 1.11
C ILE A 157 6.39 -0.31 0.73
N MET A 158 6.77 -0.12 -0.53
CA MET A 158 6.92 1.22 -1.11
C MET A 158 5.57 1.60 -1.71
N VAL A 159 4.97 2.66 -1.19
CA VAL A 159 3.64 3.08 -1.60
C VAL A 159 3.73 4.47 -2.25
N PRO A 160 3.28 4.64 -3.51
CA PRO A 160 3.21 5.97 -4.12
C PRO A 160 2.34 6.90 -3.27
N THR A 161 2.78 8.14 -3.02
CA THR A 161 2.01 9.05 -2.17
C THR A 161 0.62 9.37 -2.74
N LYS A 162 0.44 9.28 -4.06
CA LYS A 162 -0.86 9.47 -4.72
C LYS A 162 -1.81 8.28 -4.61
N ALA A 163 -1.31 7.07 -4.35
CA ALA A 163 -2.14 5.88 -4.15
C ALA A 163 -2.93 5.93 -2.83
N VAL A 164 -2.43 6.68 -1.84
CA VAL A 164 -3.08 6.88 -0.54
C VAL A 164 -3.20 8.38 -0.28
N THR A 165 -4.34 8.97 -0.66
CA THR A 165 -4.63 10.39 -0.41
C THR A 165 -5.28 10.59 0.95
N LYS A 166 -5.26 11.83 1.46
CA LYS A 166 -5.91 12.16 2.74
C LYS A 166 -7.41 11.86 2.70
N GLU A 167 -8.03 12.12 1.55
CA GLU A 167 -9.46 11.90 1.29
C GLU A 167 -9.85 10.43 1.40
N ARG A 168 -8.96 9.50 1.00
CA ARG A 168 -9.16 8.04 1.17
C ARG A 168 -9.08 7.61 2.63
N LEU A 169 -8.35 8.37 3.44
CA LEU A 169 -8.14 8.11 4.87
C LEU A 169 -9.16 8.80 5.77
N ARG A 170 -9.98 9.73 5.26
CA ARG A 170 -10.95 10.47 6.08
C ARG A 170 -11.93 9.57 6.83
N ASN A 171 -12.25 10.00 8.05
CA ASN A 171 -13.26 9.45 8.95
C ASN A 171 -14.66 10.01 8.61
N THR A 172 -15.11 9.83 7.37
CA THR A 172 -16.50 10.14 6.98
C THR A 172 -17.23 8.86 6.57
N PRO A 173 -18.56 8.76 6.74
CA PRO A 173 -19.31 7.57 6.32
C PRO A 173 -19.10 7.23 4.84
N GLY A 174 -19.15 8.23 3.95
CA GLY A 174 -18.95 8.02 2.51
C GLY A 174 -17.54 7.51 2.16
N THR A 175 -16.50 8.08 2.79
CA THR A 175 -15.13 7.59 2.61
C THR A 175 -14.98 6.19 3.19
N ARG A 176 -15.51 5.90 4.38
CA ARG A 176 -15.39 4.57 5.00
C ARG A 176 -16.14 3.49 4.22
N GLN A 177 -17.26 3.82 3.58
CA GLN A 177 -17.97 2.89 2.71
C GLN A 177 -17.21 2.63 1.41
N THR A 178 -16.58 3.66 0.84
CA THR A 178 -15.86 3.58 -0.44
C THR A 178 -14.47 2.97 -0.26
N TRP A 179 -13.71 3.45 0.71
CA TRP A 179 -12.32 3.08 0.99
C TRP A 179 -12.20 2.45 2.37
N ASN A 180 -12.98 1.39 2.66
CA ASN A 180 -12.87 0.69 3.94
C ASN A 180 -11.46 0.12 4.17
N ASP A 181 -11.17 -0.27 5.41
CA ASP A 181 -9.83 -0.69 5.81
C ASP A 181 -9.41 -1.98 5.12
N ARG A 182 -10.35 -2.88 4.83
CA ARG A 182 -10.11 -4.06 3.99
C ARG A 182 -9.58 -3.67 2.61
N ARG A 183 -10.23 -2.74 1.91
CA ARG A 183 -9.80 -2.25 0.58
C ARG A 183 -8.43 -1.56 0.65
N LEU A 184 -8.17 -0.80 1.71
CA LEU A 184 -6.87 -0.15 1.92
C LEU A 184 -5.76 -1.19 2.19
N LYS A 185 -5.97 -2.15 3.09
CA LYS A 185 -5.03 -3.25 3.37
C LYS A 185 -4.76 -4.06 2.08
N PHE A 186 -5.81 -4.37 1.31
CA PHE A 186 -5.71 -5.06 0.02
C PHE A 186 -4.88 -4.27 -1.00
N LEU A 187 -5.16 -2.98 -1.16
CA LEU A 187 -4.39 -2.07 -2.03
C LEU A 187 -2.91 -2.09 -1.66
N LEU A 188 -2.57 -1.94 -0.37
CA LEU A 188 -1.19 -1.95 0.11
C LEU A 188 -0.51 -3.30 -0.12
N MET A 189 -1.20 -4.41 0.13
CA MET A 189 -0.66 -5.75 -0.13
C MET A 189 -0.38 -5.98 -1.61
N LEU A 190 -1.23 -5.48 -2.53
CA LEU A 190 -0.92 -5.54 -3.96
C LEU A 190 0.33 -4.73 -4.33
N TYR A 191 0.55 -3.55 -3.73
CA TYR A 191 1.81 -2.82 -3.88
C TYR A 191 3.00 -3.60 -3.34
N ALA A 192 2.83 -4.37 -2.26
CA ALA A 192 3.89 -5.23 -1.70
C ALA A 192 4.36 -6.32 -2.67
N HIS A 193 3.51 -6.70 -3.62
CA HIS A 193 3.78 -7.72 -4.64
C HIS A 193 4.04 -7.12 -6.03
N CYS A 194 4.16 -5.79 -6.14
CA CYS A 194 4.44 -5.10 -7.40
C CYS A 194 5.95 -4.95 -7.60
N HIS A 195 6.50 -5.69 -8.56
CA HIS A 195 7.90 -5.59 -8.96
C HIS A 195 7.98 -5.38 -10.47
N ILE A 196 7.98 -4.12 -10.88
CA ILE A 196 7.95 -3.73 -12.29
C ILE A 196 9.11 -4.34 -13.09
N GLU A 197 10.31 -4.33 -12.53
CA GLU A 197 11.53 -4.87 -13.15
C GLU A 197 11.45 -6.35 -13.53
N TYR A 198 10.79 -7.14 -12.69
CA TYR A 198 10.77 -8.60 -12.82
C TYR A 198 9.47 -9.11 -13.41
N PHE A 199 8.35 -8.50 -13.05
CA PHE A 199 7.01 -8.96 -13.39
C PHE A 199 6.25 -7.98 -14.28
N GLY A 200 6.76 -6.77 -14.52
CA GLY A 200 6.04 -5.73 -15.27
C GLY A 200 4.85 -5.13 -14.51
N GLY A 201 4.64 -5.53 -13.24
CA GLY A 201 3.50 -5.20 -12.40
C GLY A 201 3.45 -6.10 -11.17
N ILE A 202 2.25 -6.53 -10.77
CA ILE A 202 2.04 -7.49 -9.68
C ILE A 202 2.50 -8.88 -10.11
N ASP A 203 3.18 -9.60 -9.21
CA ASP A 203 3.59 -10.98 -9.42
C ASP A 203 2.41 -11.87 -9.84
N LYS A 204 2.54 -12.57 -10.98
CA LYS A 204 1.52 -13.46 -11.54
C LYS A 204 1.17 -14.65 -10.64
N ARG A 205 2.05 -14.99 -9.68
CA ARG A 205 1.78 -16.01 -8.67
C ARG A 205 0.74 -15.54 -7.66
N ILE A 206 0.65 -14.22 -7.44
CA ILE A 206 -0.30 -13.59 -6.52
C ILE A 206 -1.62 -13.29 -7.22
N VAL A 207 -1.54 -12.76 -8.44
CA VAL A 207 -2.70 -12.46 -9.29
C VAL A 207 -2.48 -13.10 -10.66
N SER A 208 -3.16 -14.20 -10.93
CA SER A 208 -3.07 -14.89 -12.22
C SER A 208 -4.25 -14.50 -13.10
N ILE A 209 -3.98 -14.07 -14.34
CA ILE A 209 -5.00 -13.81 -15.35
C ILE A 209 -4.71 -14.71 -16.54
N ASN A 210 -5.62 -15.63 -16.85
CA ASN A 210 -5.46 -16.54 -17.98
C ASN A 210 -5.77 -15.84 -19.33
N PRO A 211 -5.45 -16.46 -20.49
CA PRO A 211 -5.72 -15.87 -21.79
C PRO A 211 -7.20 -15.59 -22.08
N ALA A 212 -8.12 -16.30 -21.42
CA ALA A 212 -9.57 -16.06 -21.49
C ALA A 212 -10.03 -14.94 -20.56
N GLY A 213 -9.11 -14.19 -19.95
CA GLY A 213 -9.40 -13.08 -19.04
C GLY A 213 -9.97 -13.50 -17.68
N LYS A 214 -9.86 -14.78 -17.29
CA LYS A 214 -10.25 -15.21 -15.94
C LYS A 214 -9.12 -14.95 -14.96
N MET A 215 -9.43 -14.19 -13.92
CA MET A 215 -8.52 -13.83 -12.84
C MET A 215 -8.74 -14.73 -11.62
N SER A 216 -7.65 -15.21 -11.04
CA SER A 216 -7.61 -15.86 -9.73
C SER A 216 -6.57 -15.19 -8.81
N LEU A 217 -6.75 -15.36 -7.50
CA LEU A 217 -5.84 -14.86 -6.47
C LEU A 217 -5.21 -16.04 -5.74
N ASP A 218 -3.97 -15.86 -5.29
CA ASP A 218 -3.30 -16.81 -4.41
C ASP A 218 -4.04 -16.96 -3.08
N GLU A 219 -4.16 -18.20 -2.60
CA GLU A 219 -4.84 -18.51 -1.34
C GLU A 219 -4.04 -17.96 -0.14
N GLY A 220 -2.70 -18.02 -0.19
CA GLY A 220 -1.82 -17.45 0.83
C GLY A 220 -1.94 -15.93 0.92
N PHE A 221 -2.09 -15.25 -0.22
CA PHE A 221 -2.41 -13.82 -0.28
C PHE A 221 -3.74 -13.50 0.41
N CYS A 222 -4.79 -14.30 0.17
CA CYS A 222 -6.09 -14.12 0.81
C CYS A 222 -6.02 -14.39 2.32
N TYR A 223 -5.31 -15.44 2.73
CA TYR A 223 -5.08 -15.80 4.13
C TYR A 223 -4.36 -14.68 4.89
N ASN A 224 -3.29 -14.12 4.30
CA ASN A 224 -2.54 -13.02 4.90
C ASN A 224 -3.39 -11.77 5.18
N LEU A 225 -4.46 -11.57 4.41
CA LEU A 225 -5.40 -10.46 4.55
C LEU A 225 -6.63 -10.81 5.39
N ASN A 226 -6.71 -12.05 5.91
CA ASN A 226 -7.87 -12.59 6.63
C ASN A 226 -9.19 -12.38 5.89
N VAL A 227 -9.22 -12.74 4.60
CA VAL A 227 -10.42 -12.65 3.76
C VAL A 227 -10.64 -13.93 2.99
N SER A 228 -11.91 -14.28 2.75
CA SER A 228 -12.24 -15.37 1.85
C SER A 228 -11.80 -15.06 0.40
N PRO A 229 -11.45 -16.06 -0.42
CA PRO A 229 -11.11 -15.86 -1.82
C PRO A 229 -12.21 -15.12 -2.61
N SER A 230 -13.48 -15.38 -2.31
CA SER A 230 -14.61 -14.67 -2.91
C SER A 230 -14.63 -13.17 -2.56
N ALA A 231 -14.46 -12.82 -1.28
CA ALA A 231 -14.41 -11.43 -0.84
C ALA A 231 -13.16 -10.70 -1.38
N ALA A 232 -12.04 -11.42 -1.49
CA ALA A 232 -10.81 -10.92 -2.10
C ALA A 232 -11.03 -10.57 -3.58
N LEU A 233 -11.68 -11.45 -4.34
CA LEU A 233 -12.01 -11.21 -5.75
C LEU A 233 -13.01 -10.07 -5.93
N THR A 234 -14.05 -9.96 -5.09
CA THR A 234 -14.96 -8.81 -5.13
C THR A 234 -14.23 -7.49 -4.84
N THR A 235 -13.25 -7.52 -3.94
CA THR A 235 -12.40 -6.36 -3.65
C THR A 235 -11.52 -6.00 -4.84
N MET A 236 -10.93 -6.99 -5.52
CA MET A 236 -10.13 -6.81 -6.71
C MET A 236 -10.95 -6.25 -7.88
N GLU A 237 -12.14 -6.79 -8.13
CA GLU A 237 -13.07 -6.28 -9.14
C GLU A 237 -13.43 -4.82 -8.88
N TRP A 238 -13.70 -4.47 -7.62
CA TRP A 238 -13.97 -3.09 -7.25
C TRP A 238 -12.77 -2.17 -7.55
N LEU A 239 -11.54 -2.61 -7.25
CA LEU A 239 -10.32 -1.84 -7.53
C LEU A 239 -10.10 -1.64 -9.04
N LEU A 240 -10.37 -2.66 -9.86
CA LEU A 240 -10.35 -2.58 -11.32
C LEU A 240 -11.36 -1.56 -11.84
N ARG A 241 -12.61 -1.62 -11.37
CA ARG A 241 -13.66 -0.66 -11.74
C ARG A 241 -13.34 0.78 -11.33
N LYS A 242 -12.59 0.97 -10.24
CA LYS A 242 -12.08 2.30 -9.82
C LYS A 242 -10.85 2.75 -10.61
N GLY A 243 -10.32 1.91 -11.49
CA GLY A 243 -9.13 2.20 -12.28
C GLY A 243 -7.86 2.29 -11.44
N GLU A 244 -7.83 1.65 -10.27
CA GLU A 244 -6.64 1.62 -9.39
C GLU A 244 -5.58 0.67 -9.93
N PHE A 245 -6.02 -0.32 -10.71
CA PHE A 245 -5.17 -1.28 -11.39
C PHE A 245 -5.64 -1.52 -12.81
N VAL A 246 -4.70 -1.84 -13.68
CA VAL A 246 -4.91 -1.99 -15.12
C VAL A 246 -4.30 -3.31 -15.57
N PRO A 247 -5.07 -4.22 -16.19
CA PRO A 247 -4.53 -5.41 -16.85
C PRO A 247 -3.79 -5.04 -18.13
N VAL A 248 -2.52 -5.45 -18.24
CA VAL A 248 -1.63 -5.15 -19.36
C VAL A 248 -1.03 -6.44 -19.92
N ARG A 249 -1.06 -6.58 -21.25
CA ARG A 249 -0.38 -7.67 -21.96
C ARG A 249 1.11 -7.39 -22.02
N CYS A 250 1.90 -8.33 -21.51
CA CYS A 250 3.35 -8.22 -21.37
C CYS A 250 4.05 -9.45 -21.96
N TYR A 251 5.22 -9.25 -22.56
CA TYR A 251 6.11 -10.33 -22.95
C TYR A 251 7.11 -10.64 -21.84
N PHE A 252 7.46 -11.92 -21.73
CA PHE A 252 8.41 -12.46 -20.77
C PHE A 252 9.45 -13.32 -21.46
N LEU A 253 10.70 -13.17 -21.06
CA LEU A 253 11.81 -14.03 -21.48
C LEU A 253 12.35 -14.74 -20.24
N ARG A 254 12.29 -16.09 -20.23
CA ARG A 254 12.74 -16.92 -19.08
C ARG A 254 12.13 -16.50 -17.75
N GLY A 255 10.86 -16.07 -17.76
CA GLY A 255 10.11 -15.67 -16.57
C GLY A 255 10.36 -14.23 -16.10
N VAL A 256 11.25 -13.48 -16.75
CA VAL A 256 11.49 -12.05 -16.45
C VAL A 256 10.75 -11.20 -17.47
N TYR A 257 10.14 -10.12 -17.00
CA TYR A 257 9.50 -9.11 -17.85
C TYR A 257 10.45 -8.63 -18.94
N TYR A 258 9.97 -8.58 -20.19
CA TYR A 258 10.75 -8.17 -21.36
C TYR A 258 10.21 -6.86 -21.98
N GLY A 259 8.94 -6.57 -21.76
CA GLY A 259 8.29 -5.34 -22.21
C GLY A 259 6.81 -5.52 -22.53
N ASP A 260 6.12 -4.41 -22.80
CA ASP A 260 4.70 -4.45 -23.11
C ASP A 260 4.45 -4.91 -24.57
N VAL A 261 3.36 -5.64 -24.78
CA VAL A 261 2.93 -6.07 -26.13
C VAL A 261 2.66 -4.84 -26.99
N GLY A 262 3.18 -4.82 -28.23
CA GLY A 262 3.11 -3.65 -29.13
C GLY A 262 4.24 -2.61 -28.94
N LYS A 263 5.07 -2.75 -27.91
CA LYS A 263 6.34 -2.00 -27.74
C LYS A 263 7.59 -2.84 -27.96
N CYS A 264 7.43 -4.16 -27.99
CA CYS A 264 8.48 -5.11 -28.29
C CYS A 264 8.35 -5.62 -29.73
N LYS A 265 9.48 -5.93 -30.37
CA LYS A 265 9.47 -6.81 -31.56
C LYS A 265 9.13 -8.24 -31.11
N PRO A 266 8.23 -8.95 -31.80
CA PRO A 266 7.95 -10.35 -31.51
C PRO A 266 9.24 -11.19 -31.61
N ASN A 267 9.44 -12.09 -30.66
CA ASN A 267 10.51 -13.09 -30.68
C ASN A 267 9.86 -14.43 -30.25
N PRO A 268 10.13 -15.56 -30.94
CA PRO A 268 9.56 -16.86 -30.63
C PRO A 268 9.75 -17.34 -29.18
N ASP A 269 10.83 -16.91 -28.53
CA ASP A 269 11.15 -17.27 -27.15
C ASP A 269 10.32 -16.49 -26.11
N LEU A 270 9.56 -15.48 -26.53
CA LEU A 270 8.77 -14.64 -25.65
C LEU A 270 7.43 -15.29 -25.34
N LYS A 271 7.11 -15.40 -24.05
CA LYS A 271 5.79 -15.81 -23.57
C LYS A 271 4.95 -14.59 -23.25
N GLU A 272 3.73 -14.57 -23.74
CA GLU A 272 2.78 -13.52 -23.41
C GLU A 272 2.03 -13.86 -22.12
N HIS A 273 1.91 -12.88 -21.23
CA HIS A 273 1.08 -12.96 -20.03
C HIS A 273 0.33 -11.64 -19.82
N ILE A 274 -0.85 -11.73 -19.20
CA ILE A 274 -1.59 -10.55 -18.75
C ILE A 274 -1.22 -10.30 -17.29
N ILE A 275 -0.71 -9.11 -17.00
CA ILE A 275 -0.25 -8.70 -15.68
C ILE A 275 -1.08 -7.53 -15.19
N LEU A 276 -1.41 -7.54 -13.90
CA LEU A 276 -2.07 -6.42 -13.27
C LEU A 276 -1.05 -5.36 -12.83
N ARG A 277 -1.21 -4.11 -13.29
CA ARG A 277 -0.30 -3.00 -12.98
C ARG A 277 -1.03 -1.89 -12.19
N PRO A 278 -0.47 -1.35 -11.10
CA PRO A 278 -1.08 -0.23 -10.39
C PRO A 278 -1.15 1.02 -11.26
N LYS A 279 -2.16 1.87 -11.05
CA LYS A 279 -2.28 3.17 -11.72
C LYS A 279 -1.09 4.09 -11.41
N TYR A 280 -0.68 4.13 -10.14
CA TYR A 280 0.41 4.97 -9.68
C TYR A 280 1.69 4.13 -9.57
N LEU A 281 2.70 4.47 -10.37
CA LEU A 281 3.96 3.72 -10.45
C LEU A 281 5.09 4.58 -9.89
N ILE A 282 6.03 3.99 -9.18
CA ILE A 282 7.06 4.78 -8.48
C ILE A 282 8.21 5.09 -9.44
N LYS A 283 8.60 6.36 -9.58
CA LYS A 283 9.63 6.78 -10.55
C LYS A 283 10.94 5.99 -10.44
N HIS A 284 11.46 5.77 -9.24
CA HIS A 284 12.78 5.16 -9.06
C HIS A 284 12.82 3.70 -9.56
N THR A 285 11.69 3.00 -9.63
CA THR A 285 11.63 1.64 -10.18
C THR A 285 11.82 1.63 -11.69
N PHE A 286 11.59 2.76 -12.38
CA PHE A 286 11.86 2.90 -13.83
C PHE A 286 13.28 3.35 -14.13
N ASP A 287 13.86 4.13 -13.23
CA ASP A 287 15.21 4.65 -13.37
C ASP A 287 16.29 3.63 -13.00
N SER A 288 15.90 2.45 -12.51
CA SER A 288 16.79 1.36 -12.13
C SER A 288 17.59 0.81 -13.32
N LEU A 289 18.74 0.21 -13.02
CA LEU A 289 19.60 -0.39 -14.04
C LEU A 289 18.93 -1.59 -14.70
N GLU A 290 18.15 -2.34 -13.91
CA GLU A 290 17.33 -3.47 -14.35
C GLU A 290 16.29 -3.02 -15.38
N MET A 291 15.50 -1.97 -15.09
CA MET A 291 14.53 -1.45 -16.06
C MET A 291 15.19 -0.89 -17.33
N LYS A 292 16.37 -0.28 -17.22
CA LYS A 292 17.10 0.23 -18.38
C LYS A 292 17.56 -0.86 -19.35
N LYS A 293 17.69 -2.11 -18.88
CA LYS A 293 18.02 -3.27 -19.73
C LYS A 293 16.81 -3.81 -20.51
N ILE A 294 15.59 -3.40 -20.16
CA ILE A 294 14.36 -3.86 -20.80
C ILE A 294 14.21 -3.24 -22.18
N LYS A 295 14.23 -4.10 -23.21
CA LYS A 295 14.21 -3.67 -24.62
C LYS A 295 12.84 -3.14 -25.06
N GLY A 296 11.75 -3.68 -24.52
CA GLY A 296 10.41 -3.17 -24.75
C GLY A 296 10.01 -2.17 -23.67
N ARG A 297 10.05 -0.88 -23.98
CA ARG A 297 9.63 0.14 -23.02
C ARG A 297 8.17 -0.07 -22.61
N MET A 298 7.88 0.17 -21.34
CA MET A 298 6.52 0.10 -20.78
C MET A 298 5.61 1.20 -21.35
N PHE A 299 4.31 0.93 -21.47
CA PHE A 299 3.30 1.98 -21.63
C PHE A 299 3.21 2.80 -20.35
N ILE A 300 3.35 4.12 -20.47
CA ILE A 300 3.13 5.10 -19.41
C ILE A 300 2.12 6.11 -19.93
#